data_AF-A0A1M6S3I1-F1
#
_entry.id   AF-A0A1M6S3I1-F1
#
_cell.length_a   1.000
_cell.length_b   1.000
_cell.length_c   1.000
_cell.angle_alpha   90.00
_cell.angle_beta   90.00
_cell.angle_gamma   90.00
#
_symmetry.space_group_name_H-M   'P 1'
#
loop_
_entity.id
_entity.type
_entity.pdbx_description
1 polymer ?
#
loop_
_entity_poly.entity_id
_entity_poly.type
_entity_poly.pdbx_seq_one_letter_code
_entity_poly.pdbx_strand_id
1 'polypeptide(L)'
;MLHNHLLVATIIFVMTYTAIISEKINRTAVALFGAVLIVVFQVLPQEDAFKTIDFNTIGLLIGMMIVVNILKRTGVFQYIAIKTAKIAKGDPLKIMIYFSAITALSSAFLPNVTIILLIVPVTFVITDTLKINPIPFLITEVLAANIGGTATLIGDPPNTMIGGATKLGFMDFLINLGPIVLVILVVTLIILKIVYRKYLRVDDNNKQKILDLDETKTIKDKKLLIKSLIVLGITILGFTTHQIIGLESATVALFGGVLLLLVSKVEPEEILLEIEWTNILFFIGLFVLVGALEEVGAIEFLAKKMIQFTNGNLFMTVMFVLWLSALASSFLDNIPFVATMIPLIKDLAVISTMNIQPLWWALALGACLGGNGTLIGASPNVIVGSMLNKKGYKLTFTDFMKIGFPIMIVSIIISMVYLIVFYI
;
A
#
# COMPACT_ATOMS: atom_id res chain seq x y z
N MET A 1 -1.86 -2.85 39.43
CA MET A 1 -0.97 -3.27 38.33
C MET A 1 -1.50 -2.83 36.97
N LEU A 2 -2.73 -3.20 36.58
CA LEU A 2 -3.35 -2.79 35.30
C LEU A 2 -3.27 -1.30 34.96
N HIS A 3 -3.54 -0.40 35.93
CA HIS A 3 -3.47 1.05 35.69
C HIS A 3 -2.04 1.54 35.36
N ASN A 4 -1.02 0.92 35.95
CA ASN A 4 0.38 1.24 35.66
C ASN A 4 0.78 0.69 34.29
N HIS A 5 0.31 -0.50 33.91
CA HIS A 5 0.59 -1.08 32.58
C HIS A 5 -0.09 -0.29 31.47
N LEU A 6 -1.34 0.13 31.65
CA LEU A 6 -2.05 1.00 30.71
C LEU A 6 -1.28 2.31 30.48
N LEU A 7 -0.84 2.97 31.56
CA LEU A 7 -0.07 4.21 31.48
C LEU A 7 1.27 3.97 30.74
N VAL A 8 2.03 2.94 31.13
CA VAL A 8 3.33 2.61 30.53
C VAL A 8 3.19 2.27 29.05
N ALA A 9 2.22 1.41 28.68
CA ALA A 9 1.94 1.04 27.30
C ALA A 9 1.58 2.25 26.45
N THR A 10 0.68 3.11 26.97
CA THR A 10 0.23 4.32 26.28
C THR A 10 1.39 5.30 26.08
N ILE A 11 2.24 5.51 27.09
CA ILE A 11 3.42 6.39 26.99
C ILE A 11 4.39 5.85 25.94
N ILE A 12 4.74 4.55 26.00
CA ILE A 12 5.65 3.92 25.03
C ILE A 12 5.09 4.06 23.61
N PHE A 13 3.79 3.81 23.45
CA PHE A 13 3.11 3.90 22.16
C PHE A 13 3.13 5.33 21.62
N VAL A 14 2.73 6.33 22.41
CA VAL A 14 2.71 7.75 22.01
C VAL A 14 4.10 8.25 21.67
N MET A 15 5.12 7.90 22.46
CA MET A 15 6.51 8.27 22.17
C MET A 15 7.01 7.61 20.88
N THR A 16 6.73 6.33 20.69
CA THR A 16 7.11 5.57 19.49
C THR A 16 6.46 6.16 18.25
N TYR A 17 5.15 6.42 18.27
CA TYR A 17 4.43 7.02 17.14
C TYR A 17 4.92 8.44 16.86
N THR A 18 5.12 9.27 17.89
CA THR A 18 5.66 10.62 17.71
C THR A 18 7.02 10.59 17.03
N ALA A 19 7.89 9.65 17.42
CA ALA A 19 9.19 9.47 16.79
C ALA A 19 9.09 8.98 15.34
N ILE A 20 8.19 8.04 15.04
CA ILE A 20 7.91 7.57 13.67
C ILE A 20 7.44 8.73 12.79
N ILE A 21 6.45 9.50 13.25
CA ILE A 21 5.86 10.65 12.53
C ILE A 21 6.90 11.75 12.29
N SER A 22 7.83 11.94 13.23
CA SER A 22 8.86 12.96 13.07
C SER A 22 9.82 12.68 11.91
N GLU A 23 9.88 11.43 11.42
CA GLU A 23 10.83 10.92 10.41
C GLU A 23 12.32 11.21 10.71
N LYS A 24 12.66 11.67 11.93
CA LYS A 24 14.04 11.99 12.33
C LYS A 24 14.87 10.75 12.63
N ILE A 25 14.20 9.65 12.97
CA ILE A 25 14.80 8.37 13.34
C ILE A 25 14.21 7.30 12.42
N ASN A 26 15.00 6.28 12.10
CA ASN A 26 14.52 5.16 11.30
C ASN A 26 13.30 4.49 11.98
N ARG A 27 12.14 4.53 11.33
CA ARG A 27 10.86 4.03 11.85
C ARG A 27 10.93 2.59 12.37
N THR A 28 11.71 1.73 11.73
CA THR A 28 11.86 0.32 12.09
C THR A 28 12.62 0.18 13.40
N ALA A 29 13.71 0.93 13.58
CA ALA A 29 14.44 0.94 14.85
C ALA A 29 13.56 1.43 16.00
N VAL A 30 12.76 2.48 15.78
CA VAL A 30 11.84 2.99 16.80
C VAL A 30 10.76 1.96 17.15
N ALA A 31 10.12 1.34 16.14
CA ALA A 31 9.08 0.33 16.38
C ALA A 31 9.61 -0.89 17.14
N LEU A 32 10.78 -1.42 16.74
CA LEU A 32 11.43 -2.54 17.43
C LEU A 32 11.83 -2.17 18.85
N PHE A 33 12.40 -0.97 19.05
CA PHE A 33 12.78 -0.52 20.39
C PHE A 33 11.55 -0.38 21.30
N GLY A 34 10.47 0.21 20.80
CA GLY A 34 9.20 0.29 21.51
C GLY A 34 8.65 -1.10 21.88
N ALA A 35 8.67 -2.05 20.95
CA ALA A 35 8.27 -3.44 21.19
C ALA A 35 9.13 -4.12 22.28
N VAL A 36 10.45 -3.91 22.26
CA VAL A 36 11.35 -4.41 23.31
C VAL A 36 11.02 -3.79 24.66
N LEU A 37 10.75 -2.48 24.72
CA LEU A 37 10.36 -1.81 25.96
C LEU A 37 9.05 -2.38 26.54
N ILE A 38 8.06 -2.68 25.70
CA ILE A 38 6.81 -3.33 26.14
C ILE A 38 7.10 -4.63 26.90
N VAL A 39 8.01 -5.46 26.38
CA VAL A 39 8.38 -6.75 27.00
C VAL A 39 9.24 -6.53 28.25
N VAL A 40 10.22 -5.62 28.19
CA VAL A 40 11.12 -5.30 29.32
C VAL A 40 10.35 -4.76 30.52
N PHE A 41 9.35 -3.90 30.29
CA PHE A 41 8.48 -3.37 31.35
C PHE A 41 7.36 -4.34 31.76
N GLN A 42 7.34 -5.57 31.21
CA GLN A 42 6.34 -6.60 31.48
C GLN A 42 4.89 -6.14 31.24
N VAL A 43 4.69 -5.20 30.30
CA VAL A 43 3.36 -4.85 29.82
C VAL A 43 2.74 -6.06 29.12
N LEU A 44 3.55 -6.73 28.30
CA LEU A 44 3.23 -8.04 27.73
C LEU A 44 4.34 -9.05 28.11
N PRO A 45 3.98 -10.27 28.53
CA PRO A 45 4.91 -11.39 28.55
C PRO A 45 5.50 -11.65 27.16
N GLN A 46 6.75 -12.11 27.11
CA GLN A 46 7.45 -12.37 25.84
C GLN A 46 6.68 -13.35 24.92
N GLU A 47 6.10 -14.40 25.49
CA GLU A 47 5.32 -15.38 24.71
C GLU A 47 4.07 -14.75 24.08
N ASP A 48 3.39 -13.88 24.81
CA ASP A 48 2.18 -13.21 24.32
C ASP A 48 2.52 -12.16 23.27
N ALA A 49 3.64 -11.44 23.43
CA ALA A 49 4.17 -10.57 22.39
C ALA A 49 4.40 -11.29 21.05
N PHE A 50 4.88 -12.55 21.05
CA PHE A 50 5.01 -13.30 19.80
C PHE A 50 3.66 -13.69 19.18
N LYS A 51 2.63 -13.92 20.00
CA LYS A 51 1.28 -14.25 19.52
C LYS A 51 0.57 -13.08 18.86
N THR A 52 0.97 -11.84 19.18
CA THR A 52 0.38 -10.66 18.53
C THR A 52 0.86 -10.47 17.09
N ILE A 53 1.96 -11.11 16.70
CA ILE A 53 2.54 -11.01 15.35
C ILE A 53 1.69 -11.80 14.36
N ASP A 54 1.13 -11.11 13.36
CA ASP A 54 0.40 -11.76 12.27
C ASP A 54 1.37 -12.31 11.21
N PHE A 55 1.71 -13.59 11.36
CA PHE A 55 2.55 -14.32 10.40
C PHE A 55 1.90 -14.53 9.04
N ASN A 56 0.56 -14.44 8.92
CA ASN A 56 -0.08 -14.48 7.60
C ASN A 56 0.26 -13.23 6.80
N THR A 57 0.15 -12.06 7.42
CA THR A 57 0.59 -10.79 6.79
C THR A 57 2.06 -10.83 6.40
N ILE A 58 2.94 -11.26 7.31
CA ILE A 58 4.39 -11.33 7.06
C ILE A 58 4.73 -12.32 5.94
N GLY A 59 4.16 -13.53 5.97
CA GLY A 59 4.37 -14.55 4.96
C GLY A 59 3.86 -14.14 3.58
N LEU A 60 2.71 -13.46 3.52
CA LEU A 60 2.16 -12.93 2.28
C LEU A 60 3.12 -11.93 1.62
N LEU A 61 3.59 -10.96 2.40
CA LEU A 61 4.51 -9.92 1.91
C LEU A 61 5.83 -10.51 1.43
N ILE A 62 6.44 -11.40 2.21
CA ILE A 62 7.70 -12.06 1.83
C ILE A 62 7.52 -12.86 0.54
N GLY A 63 6.46 -13.67 0.45
CA GLY A 63 6.18 -14.49 -0.75
C GLY A 63 6.02 -13.64 -2.00
N MET A 64 5.26 -12.54 -1.91
CA MET A 64 5.06 -11.63 -3.04
C MET A 64 6.32 -10.84 -3.39
N MET A 65 7.11 -10.39 -2.41
CA MET A 65 8.39 -9.72 -2.65
C MET A 65 9.36 -10.64 -3.40
N ILE A 66 9.42 -11.93 -3.06
CA ILE A 66 10.22 -12.93 -3.80
C ILE A 66 9.76 -13.01 -5.26
N VAL A 67 8.45 -13.15 -5.50
CA VAL A 67 7.90 -13.23 -6.87
C VAL A 67 8.28 -12.00 -7.69
N VAL A 68 8.10 -10.79 -7.12
CA VAL A 68 8.38 -9.54 -7.81
C VAL A 68 9.87 -9.33 -8.03
N ASN A 69 10.71 -9.66 -7.05
CA ASN A 69 12.17 -9.51 -7.13
C ASN A 69 12.79 -10.43 -8.19
N ILE A 70 12.21 -11.59 -8.45
CA ILE A 70 12.61 -12.43 -9.59
C ILE A 70 12.04 -11.86 -10.90
N LEU A 71 10.76 -11.47 -10.91
CA LEU A 71 10.11 -10.92 -12.11
C LEU A 71 10.83 -9.66 -12.63
N LYS A 72 11.30 -8.76 -11.76
CA LYS A 72 12.00 -7.52 -12.19
C LYS A 72 13.30 -7.80 -12.95
N ARG A 73 13.99 -8.91 -12.66
CA ARG A 73 15.25 -9.29 -13.35
C ARG A 73 15.04 -9.60 -14.83
N THR A 74 13.81 -9.96 -15.22
CA THR A 74 13.45 -10.27 -16.60
C THR A 74 13.44 -9.04 -17.52
N GLY A 75 13.33 -7.83 -16.96
CA GLY A 75 13.19 -6.59 -17.72
C GLY A 75 11.75 -6.28 -18.18
N VAL A 76 10.76 -7.04 -17.72
CA VAL A 76 9.36 -6.89 -18.16
C VAL A 76 8.79 -5.49 -17.90
N PHE A 77 9.13 -4.87 -16.78
CA PHE A 77 8.63 -3.53 -16.44
C PHE A 77 9.19 -2.46 -17.38
N GLN A 78 10.48 -2.54 -17.72
CA GLN A 78 11.12 -1.67 -18.71
C GLN A 78 10.49 -1.88 -20.10
N TYR A 79 10.26 -3.13 -20.49
CA TYR A 79 9.61 -3.46 -21.75
C TYR A 79 8.22 -2.83 -21.85
N ILE A 80 7.37 -3.06 -20.84
CA ILE A 80 5.99 -2.54 -20.81
C ILE A 80 6.00 -1.02 -20.89
N ALA A 81 6.87 -0.36 -20.11
CA ALA A 81 6.92 1.09 -20.07
C ALA A 81 7.41 1.71 -21.39
N ILE A 82 8.49 1.20 -22.01
CA ILE A 82 8.95 1.71 -23.32
C ILE A 82 7.90 1.45 -24.40
N LYS A 83 7.34 0.24 -24.45
CA LYS A 83 6.28 -0.10 -25.41
C LYS A 83 5.07 0.83 -25.28
N THR A 84 4.69 1.12 -24.04
CA THR A 84 3.59 2.04 -23.74
C THR A 84 3.90 3.47 -24.17
N ALA A 85 5.13 3.93 -23.97
CA ALA A 85 5.56 5.24 -24.42
C ALA A 85 5.54 5.36 -25.97
N LYS A 86 5.88 4.28 -26.68
CA LYS A 86 5.77 4.19 -28.14
C LYS A 86 4.32 4.18 -28.62
N ILE A 87 3.43 3.45 -27.94
CA ILE A 87 1.98 3.46 -28.22
C ILE A 87 1.41 4.87 -28.04
N ALA A 88 1.88 5.60 -27.04
CA ALA A 88 1.53 7.01 -26.82
C ALA A 88 2.11 7.97 -27.88
N LYS A 89 2.95 7.49 -28.81
CA LYS A 89 3.65 8.27 -29.83
C LYS A 89 4.47 9.43 -29.24
N GLY A 90 5.07 9.22 -28.06
CA GLY A 90 5.81 10.26 -27.36
C GLY A 90 4.96 11.38 -26.78
N ASP A 91 3.61 11.31 -26.85
CA ASP A 91 2.73 12.33 -26.26
C ASP A 91 2.81 12.26 -24.73
N PRO A 92 3.34 13.29 -24.04
CA PRO A 92 3.60 13.23 -22.61
C PRO A 92 2.34 12.98 -21.77
N LEU A 93 1.20 13.54 -22.18
CA LEU A 93 -0.04 13.42 -21.43
C LEU A 93 -0.63 12.01 -21.58
N LYS A 94 -0.54 11.40 -22.76
CA LYS A 94 -0.90 9.99 -22.95
C LYS A 94 0.05 9.07 -22.18
N ILE A 95 1.36 9.33 -22.20
CA ILE A 95 2.35 8.57 -21.44
C ILE A 95 2.00 8.61 -19.95
N MET A 96 1.76 9.80 -19.39
CA MET A 96 1.40 9.97 -17.99
C MET A 96 0.17 9.14 -17.60
N ILE A 97 -0.88 9.19 -18.43
CA ILE A 97 -2.11 8.42 -18.20
C ILE A 97 -1.85 6.91 -18.30
N TYR A 98 -1.11 6.46 -19.31
CA TYR A 98 -0.84 5.03 -19.48
C TYR A 98 0.09 4.48 -18.40
N PHE A 99 1.11 5.24 -17.99
CA PHE A 99 2.00 4.85 -16.90
C PHE A 99 1.23 4.76 -15.59
N SER A 100 0.35 5.73 -15.31
CA SER A 100 -0.53 5.69 -14.14
C SER A 100 -1.48 4.49 -14.18
N ALA A 101 -2.09 4.17 -15.33
CA ALA A 101 -2.99 3.03 -15.47
C ALA A 101 -2.25 1.69 -15.27
N ILE A 102 -1.05 1.54 -15.86
CA ILE A 102 -0.21 0.35 -15.67
C ILE A 102 0.26 0.24 -14.22
N THR A 103 0.61 1.36 -13.61
CA THR A 103 1.00 1.43 -12.19
C THR A 103 -0.13 0.96 -11.30
N ALA A 104 -1.34 1.51 -11.46
CA ALA A 104 -2.52 1.08 -10.71
C ALA A 104 -2.83 -0.40 -10.91
N LEU A 105 -2.82 -0.88 -12.15
CA LEU A 105 -3.09 -2.28 -12.46
C LEU A 105 -2.03 -3.20 -11.85
N SER A 106 -0.75 -2.83 -11.92
CA SER A 106 0.34 -3.63 -11.34
C SER A 106 0.27 -3.62 -9.81
N SER A 107 -0.03 -2.47 -9.22
CA SER A 107 -0.27 -2.32 -7.77
C SER A 107 -1.44 -3.15 -7.28
N ALA A 108 -2.46 -3.40 -8.10
CA ALA A 108 -3.55 -4.27 -7.70
C ALA A 108 -3.13 -5.75 -7.51
N PHE A 109 -1.96 -6.17 -7.98
CA PHE A 109 -1.49 -7.56 -7.83
C PHE A 109 -0.13 -7.69 -7.15
N LEU A 110 0.60 -6.58 -6.99
CA LEU A 110 1.96 -6.55 -6.50
C LEU A 110 2.10 -5.40 -5.50
N PRO A 111 3.00 -5.51 -4.49
CA PRO A 111 3.15 -4.48 -3.47
C PRO A 111 3.47 -3.09 -4.06
N ASN A 112 2.75 -2.07 -3.60
CA ASN A 112 2.86 -0.68 -4.08
C ASN A 112 4.29 -0.14 -4.11
N VAL A 113 5.06 -0.34 -3.04
CA VAL A 113 6.46 0.12 -2.94
C VAL A 113 7.31 -0.46 -4.06
N THR A 114 7.16 -1.76 -4.32
CA THR A 114 7.94 -2.44 -5.34
C THR A 114 7.60 -1.94 -6.74
N ILE A 115 6.32 -1.68 -7.03
CA ILE A 115 5.91 -1.08 -8.32
C ILE A 115 6.54 0.29 -8.51
N ILE A 116 6.51 1.15 -7.49
CA ILE A 116 7.13 2.48 -7.55
C ILE A 116 8.63 2.39 -7.81
N LEU A 117 9.35 1.52 -7.11
CA LEU A 117 10.80 1.33 -7.32
C LEU A 117 11.13 0.87 -8.75
N LEU A 118 10.19 0.23 -9.43
CA LEU A 118 10.37 -0.28 -10.79
C LEU A 118 9.98 0.72 -11.87
N ILE A 119 8.87 1.45 -11.69
CA ILE A 119 8.37 2.39 -12.69
C ILE A 119 9.15 3.70 -12.68
N VAL A 120 9.53 4.22 -11.51
CA VAL A 120 10.20 5.53 -11.37
C VAL A 120 11.49 5.64 -12.19
N PRO A 121 12.42 4.66 -12.17
CA PRO A 121 13.62 4.72 -13.01
C PRO A 121 13.29 4.82 -14.50
N VAL A 122 12.22 4.14 -14.93
CA VAL A 122 11.80 4.17 -16.34
C VAL A 122 11.15 5.51 -16.67
N THR A 123 10.34 6.05 -15.78
CA THR A 123 9.75 7.38 -15.93
C THR A 123 10.84 8.45 -16.02
N PHE A 124 11.93 8.35 -15.25
CA PHE A 124 13.09 9.20 -15.44
C PHE A 124 13.70 9.07 -16.84
N VAL A 125 13.94 7.86 -17.35
CA VAL A 125 14.47 7.67 -18.71
C VAL A 125 13.59 8.31 -19.77
N ILE A 126 12.27 8.14 -19.67
CA ILE A 126 11.31 8.69 -20.64
C ILE A 126 11.24 10.21 -20.55
N THR A 127 11.18 10.76 -19.34
CA THR A 127 11.10 12.21 -19.12
C THR A 127 12.40 12.92 -19.47
N ASP A 128 13.56 12.30 -19.19
CA ASP A 128 14.89 12.76 -19.64
C ASP A 128 14.97 12.78 -21.17
N THR A 129 14.47 11.73 -21.83
CA THR A 129 14.45 11.64 -23.31
C THR A 129 13.54 12.69 -23.93
N LEU A 130 12.39 12.96 -23.30
CA LEU A 130 11.44 14.00 -23.70
C LEU A 130 11.87 15.41 -23.29
N LYS A 131 12.91 15.53 -22.43
CA LYS A 131 13.38 16.78 -21.80
C LYS A 131 12.29 17.53 -21.02
N ILE A 132 11.51 16.80 -20.23
CA ILE A 132 10.43 17.36 -19.41
C ILE A 132 10.65 17.08 -17.93
N ASN A 133 9.97 17.85 -17.09
CA ASN A 133 9.96 17.62 -15.65
C ASN A 133 9.24 16.29 -15.32
N PRO A 134 9.87 15.35 -14.58
CA PRO A 134 9.25 14.09 -14.17
C PRO A 134 8.19 14.22 -13.07
N ILE A 135 8.18 15.33 -12.32
CA ILE A 135 7.31 15.50 -11.14
C ILE A 135 5.83 15.19 -11.44
N PRO A 136 5.20 15.72 -12.52
CA PRO A 136 3.82 15.39 -12.84
C PRO A 136 3.59 13.88 -12.98
N PHE A 137 4.46 13.18 -13.70
CA PHE A 137 4.35 11.75 -13.95
C PHE A 137 4.45 10.96 -12.65
N LEU A 138 5.46 11.26 -11.85
CA LEU A 138 5.71 10.53 -10.62
C LEU A 138 4.63 10.78 -9.56
N ILE A 139 4.09 12.01 -9.46
CA ILE A 139 2.91 12.27 -8.61
C ILE A 139 1.73 11.44 -9.11
N THR A 140 1.44 11.44 -10.41
CA THR A 140 0.31 10.67 -10.95
C THR A 140 0.45 9.17 -10.75
N GLU A 141 1.67 8.63 -10.92
CA GLU A 141 1.97 7.21 -10.72
C GLU A 141 1.81 6.79 -9.27
N VAL A 142 2.30 7.59 -8.32
CA VAL A 142 2.14 7.32 -6.88
C VAL A 142 0.68 7.32 -6.46
N LEU A 143 -0.09 8.33 -6.88
CA LEU A 143 -1.52 8.39 -6.60
C LEU A 143 -2.23 7.17 -7.18
N ALA A 144 -1.89 6.79 -8.42
CA ALA A 144 -2.45 5.64 -9.09
C ALA A 144 -2.03 4.31 -8.44
N ALA A 145 -0.81 4.19 -7.92
CA ALA A 145 -0.33 3.02 -7.20
C ALA A 145 -1.17 2.78 -5.94
N ASN A 146 -1.35 3.81 -5.11
CA ASN A 146 -2.15 3.71 -3.89
C ASN A 146 -3.63 3.41 -4.21
N ILE A 147 -4.21 4.08 -5.22
CA ILE A 147 -5.59 3.81 -5.67
C ILE A 147 -5.69 2.35 -6.14
N GLY A 148 -4.82 1.91 -7.06
CA GLY A 148 -4.84 0.56 -7.60
C GLY A 148 -4.60 -0.51 -6.55
N GLY A 149 -3.67 -0.28 -5.62
CA GLY A 149 -3.37 -1.20 -4.52
C GLY A 149 -4.52 -1.38 -3.54
N THR A 150 -5.44 -0.40 -3.48
CA THR A 150 -6.66 -0.49 -2.68
C THR A 150 -7.62 -1.58 -3.20
N ALA A 151 -7.54 -1.96 -4.48
CA ALA A 151 -8.51 -2.88 -5.11
C ALA A 151 -8.46 -4.31 -4.59
N THR A 152 -7.32 -4.78 -4.08
CA THR A 152 -7.14 -6.19 -3.70
C THR A 152 -6.44 -6.35 -2.37
N LEU A 153 -6.48 -7.57 -1.84
CA LEU A 153 -5.84 -7.94 -0.57
C LEU A 153 -4.31 -7.69 -0.56
N ILE A 154 -3.66 -7.77 -1.72
CA ILE A 154 -2.19 -7.85 -1.83
C ILE A 154 -1.55 -6.49 -2.11
N GLY A 155 -2.30 -5.58 -2.75
CA GLY A 155 -1.69 -4.38 -3.33
C GLY A 155 -1.07 -3.45 -2.30
N ASP A 156 -1.72 -3.27 -1.16
CA ASP A 156 -1.29 -2.37 -0.07
C ASP A 156 -1.23 -3.13 1.27
N PRO A 157 -0.19 -2.93 2.11
CA PRO A 157 -0.12 -3.60 3.41
C PRO A 157 -1.34 -3.41 4.33
N PRO A 158 -2.04 -2.26 4.38
CA PRO A 158 -3.31 -2.15 5.12
C PRO A 158 -4.33 -3.23 4.75
N ASN A 159 -4.49 -3.52 3.46
CA ASN A 159 -5.43 -4.53 3.00
C ASN A 159 -5.00 -5.92 3.45
N THR A 160 -3.71 -6.23 3.32
CA THR A 160 -3.14 -7.50 3.81
C THR A 160 -3.37 -7.67 5.30
N MET A 161 -3.17 -6.62 6.11
CA MET A 161 -3.41 -6.64 7.55
C MET A 161 -4.89 -6.83 7.90
N ILE A 162 -5.80 -6.16 7.19
CA ILE A 162 -7.24 -6.36 7.36
C ILE A 162 -7.61 -7.81 7.01
N GLY A 163 -7.11 -8.36 5.91
CA GLY A 163 -7.36 -9.75 5.53
C GLY A 163 -6.82 -10.74 6.54
N GLY A 164 -5.57 -10.59 6.98
CA GLY A 164 -4.95 -11.48 7.99
C GLY A 164 -5.63 -11.42 9.36
N ALA A 165 -6.20 -10.26 9.71
CA ALA A 165 -6.98 -10.11 10.93
C ALA A 165 -8.44 -10.57 10.81
N THR A 166 -8.94 -10.78 9.61
CA THR A 166 -10.33 -11.17 9.33
C THR A 166 -10.36 -12.51 8.60
N LYS A 167 -11.50 -12.88 8.02
CA LYS A 167 -11.62 -14.02 7.09
C LYS A 167 -11.80 -13.56 5.65
N LEU A 168 -11.61 -12.26 5.38
CA LEU A 168 -11.77 -11.67 4.06
C LEU A 168 -10.59 -12.07 3.18
N GLY A 169 -10.89 -12.75 2.08
CA GLY A 169 -9.92 -13.23 1.12
C GLY A 169 -9.74 -12.27 -0.05
N PHE A 170 -8.88 -12.66 -0.99
CA PHE A 170 -8.59 -11.86 -2.17
C PHE A 170 -9.85 -11.52 -2.99
N MET A 171 -10.76 -12.49 -3.17
CA MET A 171 -12.00 -12.28 -3.93
C MET A 171 -12.95 -11.31 -3.23
N ASP A 172 -13.00 -11.32 -1.89
CA ASP A 172 -13.81 -10.37 -1.14
C ASP A 172 -13.32 -8.94 -1.42
N PHE A 173 -12.02 -8.68 -1.30
CA PHE A 173 -11.46 -7.37 -1.64
C PHE A 173 -11.73 -6.99 -3.10
N LEU A 174 -11.48 -7.90 -4.05
CA LEU A 174 -11.65 -7.59 -5.47
C LEU A 174 -13.10 -7.25 -5.84
N ILE A 175 -14.07 -7.98 -5.29
CA ILE A 175 -15.50 -7.76 -5.58
C ILE A 175 -16.00 -6.48 -4.91
N ASN A 176 -15.61 -6.23 -3.66
CA ASN A 176 -16.13 -5.13 -2.85
C ASN A 176 -15.37 -3.80 -3.08
N LEU A 177 -14.08 -3.83 -3.45
CA LEU A 177 -13.27 -2.63 -3.64
C LEU A 177 -12.89 -2.38 -5.11
N GLY A 178 -12.74 -3.43 -5.91
CA GLY A 178 -12.32 -3.32 -7.31
C GLY A 178 -13.19 -2.36 -8.16
N PRO A 179 -14.54 -2.48 -8.15
CA PRO A 179 -15.41 -1.61 -8.92
C PRO A 179 -15.27 -0.13 -8.55
N ILE A 180 -15.26 0.19 -7.25
CA ILE A 180 -15.17 1.58 -6.79
C ILE A 180 -13.77 2.15 -7.02
N VAL A 181 -12.72 1.35 -6.85
CA VAL A 181 -11.34 1.75 -7.17
C VAL A 181 -11.18 2.08 -8.64
N LEU A 182 -11.81 1.32 -9.55
CA LEU A 182 -11.78 1.63 -10.98
C LEU A 182 -12.43 2.99 -11.27
N VAL A 183 -13.56 3.31 -10.64
CA VAL A 183 -14.23 4.61 -10.76
C VAL A 183 -13.32 5.73 -10.24
N ILE A 184 -12.74 5.55 -9.05
CA ILE A 184 -11.81 6.52 -8.44
C ILE A 184 -10.60 6.74 -9.33
N LEU A 185 -10.02 5.68 -9.90
CA LEU A 185 -8.89 5.77 -10.82
C LEU A 185 -9.26 6.59 -12.06
N VAL A 186 -10.39 6.30 -12.71
CA VAL A 186 -10.84 7.03 -13.90
C VAL A 186 -11.05 8.51 -13.58
N VAL A 187 -11.76 8.83 -12.49
CA VAL A 187 -11.99 10.22 -12.06
C VAL A 187 -10.67 10.92 -11.77
N THR A 188 -9.76 10.27 -11.06
CA THR A 188 -8.43 10.81 -10.73
C THR A 188 -7.61 11.10 -11.99
N LEU A 189 -7.58 10.17 -12.96
CA LEU A 189 -6.88 10.37 -14.23
C LEU A 189 -7.48 11.51 -15.06
N ILE A 190 -8.81 11.69 -15.04
CA ILE A 190 -9.48 12.82 -15.70
C ILE A 190 -9.07 14.16 -15.06
N ILE A 191 -9.10 14.23 -13.73
CA ILE A 191 -8.69 15.45 -12.99
C ILE A 191 -7.23 15.77 -13.30
N LEU A 192 -6.33 14.80 -13.16
CA LEU A 192 -4.89 14.97 -13.41
C LEU A 192 -4.60 15.35 -14.87
N LYS A 193 -5.34 14.77 -15.82
CA LYS A 193 -5.29 15.18 -17.23
C LYS A 193 -5.62 16.66 -17.39
N ILE A 194 -6.67 17.15 -16.74
CA ILE A 194 -7.08 18.57 -16.83
C ILE A 194 -6.02 19.47 -16.19
N VAL A 195 -5.53 19.11 -15.00
CA VAL A 195 -4.50 19.86 -14.24
C VAL A 195 -3.21 19.97 -15.05
N TYR A 196 -2.72 18.87 -15.61
CA TYR A 196 -1.41 18.83 -16.26
C TYR A 196 -1.42 19.09 -17.78
N ARG A 197 -2.59 19.17 -18.43
CA ARG A 197 -2.71 19.44 -19.88
C ARG A 197 -1.92 20.66 -20.37
N LYS A 198 -1.81 21.70 -19.55
CA LYS A 198 -1.13 22.95 -19.92
C LYS A 198 0.39 22.91 -19.69
N TYR A 199 0.87 21.99 -18.86
CA TYR A 199 2.28 21.93 -18.42
C TYR A 199 3.12 20.94 -19.23
N LEU A 200 2.48 20.09 -20.04
CA LEU A 200 3.13 19.01 -20.77
C LEU A 200 3.09 19.27 -22.29
N ARG A 201 3.95 20.17 -22.78
CA ARG A 201 4.19 20.41 -24.21
C ARG A 201 5.62 20.01 -24.56
N VAL A 202 5.79 19.29 -25.66
CA VAL A 202 7.09 18.74 -26.09
C VAL A 202 7.27 18.89 -27.59
N ASP A 203 8.50 19.24 -27.99
CA ASP A 203 8.95 19.29 -29.38
C ASP A 203 8.86 17.93 -30.07
N ASP A 204 8.41 17.92 -31.33
CA ASP A 204 8.21 16.69 -32.09
C ASP A 204 9.51 15.89 -32.28
N ASN A 205 10.67 16.56 -32.30
CA ASN A 205 11.98 15.92 -32.37
C ASN A 205 12.29 15.03 -31.16
N ASN A 206 11.82 15.39 -29.96
CA ASN A 206 12.03 14.55 -28.78
C ASN A 206 11.02 13.39 -28.72
N LYS A 207 9.83 13.56 -29.31
CA LYS A 207 8.87 12.46 -29.47
C LYS A 207 9.43 11.36 -30.38
N GLN A 208 10.13 11.75 -31.44
CA GLN A 208 10.75 10.79 -32.36
C GLN A 208 11.79 9.91 -31.65
N LYS A 209 12.59 10.48 -30.74
CA LYS A 209 13.57 9.70 -29.95
C LYS A 209 12.94 8.58 -29.12
N ILE A 210 11.69 8.76 -28.65
CA ILE A 210 10.95 7.71 -27.95
C ILE A 210 10.58 6.57 -28.91
N LEU A 211 10.21 6.89 -30.16
CA LEU A 211 9.86 5.90 -31.17
C LEU A 211 11.08 5.09 -31.61
N ASP A 212 12.26 5.68 -31.57
CA ASP A 212 13.53 5.05 -31.92
C ASP A 212 14.07 4.13 -30.80
N LEU A 213 13.47 4.15 -29.60
CA LEU A 213 13.80 3.20 -28.54
C LEU A 213 13.42 1.78 -28.96
N ASP A 214 14.33 0.85 -28.72
CA ASP A 214 14.11 -0.58 -28.95
C ASP A 214 13.72 -1.25 -27.62
N GLU A 215 12.41 -1.47 -27.45
CA GLU A 215 11.87 -2.13 -26.26
C GLU A 215 12.34 -3.58 -26.15
N THR A 216 12.63 -4.27 -27.26
CA THR A 216 12.93 -5.71 -27.24
C THR A 216 14.26 -6.01 -26.56
N LYS A 217 15.19 -5.06 -26.60
CA LYS A 217 16.48 -5.13 -25.91
C LYS A 217 16.39 -5.03 -24.38
N THR A 218 15.23 -4.67 -23.84
CA THR A 218 15.04 -4.58 -22.38
C THR A 218 14.76 -5.93 -21.73
N ILE A 219 14.21 -6.89 -22.47
CA ILE A 219 13.98 -8.25 -21.96
C ILE A 219 15.32 -8.97 -21.91
N LYS A 220 15.81 -9.18 -20.68
CA LYS A 220 17.12 -9.81 -20.43
C LYS A 220 17.07 -11.34 -20.51
N ASP A 221 15.97 -11.91 -20.01
CA ASP A 221 15.76 -13.37 -20.00
C ASP A 221 14.30 -13.71 -20.28
N LYS A 222 14.04 -14.15 -21.52
CA LYS A 222 12.71 -14.55 -21.98
C LYS A 222 12.23 -15.86 -21.34
N LYS A 223 13.14 -16.79 -21.02
CA LYS A 223 12.77 -18.06 -20.38
C LYS A 223 12.35 -17.82 -18.94
N LEU A 224 13.11 -17.00 -18.22
CA LEU A 224 12.75 -16.58 -16.87
C LEU A 224 11.43 -15.80 -16.88
N LEU A 225 11.23 -14.89 -17.84
CA LEU A 225 9.96 -14.17 -17.99
C LEU A 225 8.76 -15.10 -18.09
N ILE A 226 8.81 -16.09 -18.98
CA ILE A 226 7.69 -17.03 -19.17
C ILE A 226 7.45 -17.82 -17.88
N LYS A 227 8.51 -18.32 -17.22
CA LYS A 227 8.38 -19.02 -15.93
C LYS A 227 7.76 -18.13 -14.86
N SER A 228 8.24 -16.89 -14.73
CA SER A 228 7.71 -15.94 -13.75
C SER A 228 6.25 -15.59 -14.01
N LEU A 229 5.85 -15.40 -15.27
CA LEU A 229 4.45 -15.14 -15.61
C LEU A 229 3.55 -16.35 -15.36
N ILE A 230 4.03 -17.57 -15.63
CA ILE A 230 3.29 -18.80 -15.31
C ILE A 230 3.11 -18.93 -13.79
N VAL A 231 4.18 -18.78 -13.00
CA VAL A 231 4.09 -18.88 -11.54
C VAL A 231 3.25 -17.76 -10.95
N LEU A 232 3.35 -16.53 -11.48
CA LEU A 232 2.47 -15.44 -11.08
C LEU A 232 1.01 -15.78 -11.39
N GLY A 233 0.71 -16.34 -12.56
CA GLY A 233 -0.63 -16.80 -12.92
C GLY A 233 -1.17 -17.89 -11.98
N ILE A 234 -0.33 -18.87 -11.61
CA ILE A 234 -0.64 -19.89 -10.61
C ILE A 234 -0.90 -19.26 -9.24
N THR A 235 -0.10 -18.27 -8.85
CA THR A 235 -0.23 -17.57 -7.56
C THR A 235 -1.52 -16.77 -7.50
N ILE A 236 -1.86 -16.04 -8.57
CA ILE A 236 -3.14 -15.32 -8.70
C ILE A 236 -4.32 -16.30 -8.65
N LEU A 237 -4.25 -17.43 -9.35
CA LEU A 237 -5.28 -18.48 -9.27
C LEU A 237 -5.39 -19.07 -7.85
N GLY A 238 -4.26 -19.24 -7.16
CA GLY A 238 -4.23 -19.63 -5.76
C GLY A 238 -4.96 -18.59 -4.89
N PHE A 239 -4.71 -17.31 -5.11
CA PHE A 239 -5.40 -16.24 -4.39
C PHE A 239 -6.89 -16.18 -4.73
N THR A 240 -7.35 -16.56 -5.92
CA THR A 240 -8.79 -16.60 -6.18
C THR A 240 -9.47 -17.82 -5.55
N THR A 241 -8.74 -18.89 -5.27
CA THR A 241 -9.29 -20.17 -4.81
C THR A 241 -8.96 -20.53 -3.35
N HIS A 242 -8.09 -19.78 -2.67
CA HIS A 242 -7.57 -20.16 -1.34
C HIS A 242 -8.65 -20.39 -0.28
N GLN A 243 -9.71 -19.56 -0.25
CA GLN A 243 -10.82 -19.73 0.69
C GLN A 243 -11.57 -21.04 0.46
N ILE A 244 -11.69 -21.50 -0.80
CA ILE A 244 -12.34 -22.77 -1.15
C ILE A 244 -11.46 -23.95 -0.70
N ILE A 245 -10.14 -23.81 -0.83
CA ILE A 245 -9.16 -24.84 -0.47
C ILE A 245 -8.90 -24.86 1.05
N GLY A 246 -9.36 -23.85 1.80
CA GLY A 246 -9.10 -23.71 3.23
C GLY A 246 -7.66 -23.31 3.55
N LEU A 247 -6.98 -22.63 2.63
CA LEU A 247 -5.62 -22.12 2.81
C LEU A 247 -5.63 -20.62 3.10
N GLU A 248 -4.71 -20.19 3.95
CA GLU A 248 -4.43 -18.78 4.17
C GLU A 248 -3.65 -18.17 3.00
N SER A 249 -3.85 -16.88 2.74
CA SER A 249 -3.22 -16.16 1.63
C SER A 249 -1.69 -16.16 1.70
N ALA A 250 -1.13 -16.22 2.91
CA ALA A 250 0.32 -16.34 3.14
C ALA A 250 0.90 -17.63 2.53
N THR A 251 0.19 -18.74 2.69
CA THR A 251 0.60 -20.04 2.15
C THR A 251 0.67 -20.00 0.62
N VAL A 252 -0.31 -19.36 -0.02
CA VAL A 252 -0.33 -19.18 -1.47
C VAL A 252 0.85 -18.33 -1.95
N ALA A 253 1.09 -17.19 -1.30
CA ALA A 253 2.17 -16.29 -1.66
C ALA A 253 3.56 -16.94 -1.49
N LEU A 254 3.79 -17.61 -0.36
CA LEU A 254 5.03 -18.33 -0.10
C LEU A 254 5.23 -19.49 -1.07
N PHE A 255 4.18 -20.24 -1.38
CA PHE A 255 4.24 -21.28 -2.40
C PHE A 255 4.65 -20.71 -3.76
N GLY A 256 4.02 -19.61 -4.19
CA GLY A 256 4.39 -18.92 -5.43
C GLY A 256 5.83 -18.44 -5.45
N GLY A 257 6.28 -17.79 -4.36
CA GLY A 257 7.65 -17.30 -4.22
C GLY A 257 8.69 -18.42 -4.24
N VAL A 258 8.49 -19.47 -3.44
CA VAL A 258 9.39 -20.64 -3.36
C VAL A 258 9.39 -21.42 -4.68
N LEU A 259 8.22 -21.64 -5.29
CA LEU A 259 8.14 -22.28 -6.59
C LEU A 259 8.93 -21.49 -7.64
N LEU A 260 8.80 -20.16 -7.64
CA LEU A 260 9.55 -19.32 -8.57
C LEU A 260 11.06 -19.36 -8.31
N LEU A 261 11.50 -19.35 -7.05
CA LEU A 261 12.91 -19.56 -6.69
C LEU A 261 13.44 -20.87 -7.27
N LEU A 262 12.72 -21.97 -7.06
CA LEU A 262 13.12 -23.30 -7.55
C LEU A 262 13.23 -23.36 -9.09
N VAL A 263 12.26 -22.79 -9.82
CA VAL A 263 12.26 -22.88 -11.30
C VAL A 263 13.12 -21.82 -11.98
N SER A 264 13.39 -20.69 -11.31
CA SER A 264 14.17 -19.57 -11.85
C SER A 264 15.66 -19.88 -11.92
N LYS A 265 16.17 -20.73 -11.02
CA LYS A 265 17.61 -20.98 -10.83
C LYS A 265 18.42 -19.72 -10.49
N VAL A 266 17.76 -18.69 -9.97
CA VAL A 266 18.44 -17.53 -9.40
C VAL A 266 18.93 -17.91 -8.00
N GLU A 267 20.11 -17.43 -7.63
CA GLU A 267 20.66 -17.69 -6.30
C GLU A 267 19.72 -17.13 -5.22
N PRO A 268 19.23 -17.96 -4.28
CA PRO A 268 18.27 -17.52 -3.28
C PRO A 268 18.77 -16.34 -2.46
N GLU A 269 20.06 -16.33 -2.09
CA GLU A 269 20.68 -15.25 -1.33
C GLU A 269 20.48 -13.89 -2.00
N GLU A 270 20.69 -13.79 -3.31
CA GLU A 270 20.50 -12.55 -4.05
C GLU A 270 19.07 -12.03 -3.99
N ILE A 271 18.08 -12.92 -4.05
CA ILE A 271 16.66 -12.54 -3.98
C ILE A 271 16.26 -12.17 -2.55
N LEU A 272 16.75 -12.91 -1.56
CA LEU A 272 16.45 -12.68 -0.15
C LEU A 272 17.07 -11.38 0.37
N LEU A 273 18.22 -10.96 -0.15
CA LEU A 273 18.84 -9.66 0.16
C LEU A 273 18.04 -8.47 -0.39
N GLU A 274 17.23 -8.68 -1.43
CA GLU A 274 16.37 -7.66 -2.02
C GLU A 274 14.99 -7.56 -1.35
N ILE A 275 14.69 -8.42 -0.37
CA ILE A 275 13.47 -8.30 0.44
C ILE A 275 13.57 -7.04 1.30
N GLU A 276 12.44 -6.36 1.47
CA GLU A 276 12.33 -5.15 2.28
C GLU A 276 12.26 -5.51 3.78
N TRP A 277 13.33 -6.12 4.33
CA TRP A 277 13.40 -6.57 5.73
C TRP A 277 13.08 -5.46 6.74
N THR A 278 13.44 -4.22 6.41
CA THR A 278 13.09 -3.01 7.18
C THR A 278 11.58 -2.88 7.39
N ASN A 279 10.76 -3.16 6.37
CA ASN A 279 9.30 -3.08 6.46
C ASN A 279 8.73 -4.29 7.22
N ILE A 280 9.28 -5.49 6.99
CA ILE A 280 8.89 -6.71 7.72
C ILE A 280 9.12 -6.55 9.24
N LEU A 281 10.32 -6.13 9.63
CA LEU A 281 10.69 -5.90 11.04
C LEU A 281 9.88 -4.76 11.67
N PHE A 282 9.53 -3.75 10.89
CA PHE A 282 8.67 -2.67 11.33
C PHE A 282 7.27 -3.18 11.69
N PHE A 283 6.68 -4.05 10.86
CA PHE A 283 5.37 -4.65 11.15
C PHE A 283 5.41 -5.56 12.38
N ILE A 284 6.48 -6.33 12.56
CA ILE A 284 6.67 -7.14 13.76
C ILE A 284 6.67 -6.25 15.02
N GLY A 285 7.46 -5.17 15.04
CA GLY A 285 7.46 -4.25 16.17
C GLY A 285 6.11 -3.57 16.41
N LEU A 286 5.42 -3.20 15.33
CA LEU A 286 4.10 -2.58 15.38
C LEU A 286 3.04 -3.52 15.95
N PHE A 287 3.03 -4.81 15.55
CA PHE A 287 2.10 -5.80 16.09
C PHE A 287 2.27 -6.02 17.59
N VAL A 288 3.51 -6.00 18.10
CA VAL A 288 3.77 -6.07 19.55
C VAL A 288 3.25 -4.82 20.25
N LEU A 289 3.52 -3.63 19.71
CA LEU A 289 3.06 -2.36 20.28
C LEU A 289 1.53 -2.27 20.34
N VAL A 290 0.85 -2.66 19.26
CA VAL A 290 -0.61 -2.65 19.19
C VAL A 290 -1.22 -3.71 20.10
N GLY A 291 -0.71 -4.94 20.07
CA GLY A 291 -1.21 -5.99 20.95
C GLY A 291 -1.02 -5.66 22.43
N ALA A 292 -0.02 -4.86 22.79
CA ALA A 292 0.14 -4.35 24.15
C ALA A 292 -0.97 -3.38 24.55
N LEU A 293 -1.42 -2.51 23.62
CA LEU A 293 -2.56 -1.62 23.84
C LEU A 293 -3.88 -2.39 23.98
N GLU A 294 -4.02 -3.49 23.24
CA GLU A 294 -5.17 -4.38 23.32
C GLU A 294 -5.23 -5.05 24.70
N GLU A 295 -4.12 -5.66 25.15
CA GLU A 295 -4.05 -6.36 26.46
C GLU A 295 -4.34 -5.44 27.65
N VAL A 296 -3.89 -4.18 27.60
CA VAL A 296 -4.15 -3.21 28.69
C VAL A 296 -5.54 -2.56 28.61
N GLY A 297 -6.38 -2.92 27.64
CA GLY A 297 -7.75 -2.42 27.48
C GLY A 297 -7.85 -1.00 26.91
N ALA A 298 -6.76 -0.46 26.34
CA ALA A 298 -6.79 0.87 25.72
C ALA A 298 -7.67 0.89 24.47
N ILE A 299 -7.62 -0.18 23.67
CA ILE A 299 -8.42 -0.33 22.45
C ILE A 299 -9.92 -0.46 22.79
N GLU A 300 -10.27 -1.27 23.80
CA GLU A 300 -11.65 -1.42 24.26
C GLU A 300 -12.24 -0.08 24.74
N PHE A 301 -11.44 0.73 25.44
CA PHE A 301 -11.83 2.08 25.86
C PHE A 301 -12.15 2.99 24.65
N LEU A 302 -11.33 2.96 23.61
CA LEU A 302 -11.55 3.72 22.38
C LEU A 302 -12.80 3.23 21.63
N ALA A 303 -13.02 1.91 21.56
CA ALA A 303 -14.21 1.33 20.96
C ALA A 303 -15.50 1.79 21.66
N LYS A 304 -15.53 1.77 23.00
CA LYS A 304 -16.66 2.30 23.80
C LYS A 304 -16.91 3.78 23.54
N LYS A 305 -15.85 4.59 23.44
CA LYS A 305 -15.96 6.02 23.11
C LYS A 305 -16.50 6.25 21.70
N MET A 306 -16.10 5.43 20.74
CA MET A 306 -16.62 5.49 19.39
C MET A 306 -18.13 5.20 19.37
N ILE A 307 -18.59 4.15 20.06
CA ILE A 307 -20.03 3.83 20.15
C ILE A 307 -20.82 4.96 20.78
N GLN A 308 -20.31 5.55 21.87
CA GLN A 308 -20.96 6.71 22.50
C GLN A 308 -21.06 7.90 21.54
N PHE A 309 -20.02 8.15 20.76
CA PHE A 309 -19.99 9.25 19.79
C PHE A 309 -20.92 9.00 18.60
N THR A 310 -21.00 7.77 18.12
CA THR A 310 -21.83 7.40 16.97
C THR A 310 -23.25 7.00 17.36
N ASN A 311 -23.58 7.01 18.65
CA ASN A 311 -24.82 6.49 19.22
C ASN A 311 -25.11 5.03 18.82
N GLY A 312 -24.06 4.23 18.58
CA GLY A 312 -24.18 2.86 18.08
C GLY A 312 -24.79 2.76 16.67
N ASN A 313 -24.88 3.85 15.93
CA ASN A 313 -25.45 3.88 14.59
C ASN A 313 -24.41 3.43 13.54
N LEU A 314 -24.80 2.46 12.69
CA LEU A 314 -23.92 1.91 11.66
C LEU A 314 -23.44 2.98 10.68
N PHE A 315 -24.36 3.78 10.14
CA PHE A 315 -24.02 4.86 9.21
C PHE A 315 -22.97 5.79 9.81
N MET A 316 -23.22 6.32 11.03
CA MET A 316 -22.29 7.23 11.69
C MET A 316 -20.92 6.59 11.95
N THR A 317 -20.90 5.30 12.29
CA THR A 317 -19.65 4.58 12.56
C THR A 317 -18.85 4.32 11.30
N VAL A 318 -19.50 3.93 10.20
CA VAL A 318 -18.86 3.76 8.88
C VAL A 318 -18.31 5.09 8.37
N MET A 319 -19.08 6.18 8.48
CA MET A 319 -18.62 7.51 8.10
C MET A 319 -17.44 7.96 8.95
N PHE A 320 -17.50 7.74 10.27
CA PHE A 320 -16.41 8.08 11.17
C PHE A 320 -15.14 7.31 10.84
N VAL A 321 -15.22 5.98 10.67
CA VAL A 321 -14.07 5.15 10.29
C VAL A 321 -13.51 5.59 8.95
N LEU A 322 -14.33 5.81 7.91
CA LEU A 322 -13.86 6.24 6.59
C LEU A 322 -13.08 7.56 6.67
N TRP A 323 -13.68 8.60 7.25
CA TRP A 323 -13.10 9.95 7.27
C TRP A 323 -11.94 10.06 8.24
N LEU A 324 -12.02 9.44 9.42
CA LEU A 324 -10.90 9.40 10.35
C LEU A 324 -9.71 8.69 9.72
N SER A 325 -9.94 7.55 9.06
CA SER A 325 -8.88 6.80 8.39
C SER A 325 -8.24 7.61 7.28
N ALA A 326 -9.05 8.28 6.46
CA ALA A 326 -8.53 9.11 5.39
C ALA A 326 -7.68 10.28 5.89
N LEU A 327 -8.18 11.02 6.87
CA LEU A 327 -7.48 12.19 7.40
C LEU A 327 -6.25 11.78 8.20
N ALA A 328 -6.35 10.75 9.05
CA ALA A 328 -5.20 10.27 9.82
C ALA A 328 -4.11 9.72 8.90
N SER A 329 -4.44 8.84 7.95
CA SER A 329 -3.48 8.29 6.99
C SER A 329 -2.95 9.33 5.99
N SER A 330 -3.53 10.52 5.92
CA SER A 330 -2.93 11.60 5.13
C SER A 330 -1.70 12.21 5.81
N PHE A 331 -1.56 12.10 7.13
CA PHE A 331 -0.43 12.66 7.91
C PHE A 331 0.39 11.59 8.63
N LEU A 332 -0.14 10.38 8.74
CA LEU A 332 0.48 9.21 9.34
C LEU A 332 0.68 8.18 8.25
N ASP A 333 1.74 7.36 8.36
CA ASP A 333 1.85 6.16 7.52
C ASP A 333 0.59 5.29 7.73
N ASN A 334 -0.03 4.87 6.63
CA ASN A 334 -1.27 4.12 6.60
C ASN A 334 -1.20 2.80 7.39
N ILE A 335 -0.02 2.25 7.61
CA ILE A 335 0.19 0.95 8.25
C ILE A 335 0.02 1.00 9.77
N PRO A 336 0.76 1.84 10.53
CA PRO A 336 0.51 2.09 11.95
C PRO A 336 -0.94 2.39 12.27
N PHE A 337 -1.61 3.18 11.44
CA PHE A 337 -2.99 3.56 11.67
C PHE A 337 -3.92 2.33 11.58
N VAL A 338 -3.84 1.55 10.50
CA VAL A 338 -4.68 0.36 10.30
C VAL A 338 -4.44 -0.69 11.38
N ALA A 339 -3.19 -0.87 11.81
CA ALA A 339 -2.85 -1.78 12.89
C ALA A 339 -3.66 -1.49 14.16
N THR A 340 -3.85 -0.22 14.52
CA THR A 340 -4.67 0.16 15.70
C THR A 340 -6.17 0.06 15.46
N MET A 341 -6.64 0.31 14.24
CA MET A 341 -8.05 0.29 13.92
C MET A 341 -8.63 -1.12 13.80
N ILE A 342 -7.82 -2.10 13.42
CA ILE A 342 -8.24 -3.51 13.33
C ILE A 342 -8.79 -4.03 14.66
N PRO A 343 -8.04 -4.03 15.79
CA PRO A 343 -8.58 -4.51 17.05
C PRO A 343 -9.73 -3.64 17.54
N LEU A 344 -9.71 -2.32 17.26
CA LEU A 344 -10.82 -1.43 17.59
C LEU A 344 -12.13 -1.89 16.91
N ILE A 345 -12.10 -2.18 15.61
CA ILE A 345 -13.27 -2.66 14.87
C ILE A 345 -13.71 -4.06 15.36
N LYS A 346 -12.76 -4.93 15.73
CA LYS A 346 -13.09 -6.23 16.35
C LYS A 346 -13.83 -6.05 17.67
N ASP A 347 -13.35 -5.15 18.53
CA ASP A 347 -14.00 -4.85 19.80
C ASP A 347 -15.41 -4.31 19.59
N LEU A 348 -15.63 -3.47 18.57
CA LEU A 348 -16.98 -3.01 18.21
C LEU A 348 -17.93 -4.17 17.90
N ALA A 349 -17.47 -5.25 17.26
CA ALA A 349 -18.30 -6.43 17.01
C ALA A 349 -18.62 -7.23 18.28
N VAL A 350 -17.75 -7.18 19.29
CA VAL A 350 -17.97 -7.87 20.56
C VAL A 350 -18.94 -7.08 21.45
N ILE A 351 -18.79 -5.76 21.48
CA ILE A 351 -19.52 -4.89 22.42
C ILE A 351 -20.78 -4.25 21.80
N SER A 352 -21.05 -4.45 20.52
CA SER A 352 -22.25 -3.96 19.84
C SER A 352 -22.90 -5.04 18.95
N THR A 353 -24.18 -4.85 18.61
CA THR A 353 -24.91 -5.72 17.68
C THR A 353 -24.77 -5.31 16.21
N MET A 354 -23.84 -4.40 15.92
CA MET A 354 -23.66 -3.81 14.59
C MET A 354 -23.04 -4.81 13.61
N ASN A 355 -23.52 -4.82 12.36
CA ASN A 355 -22.80 -5.47 11.28
C ASN A 355 -21.50 -4.68 11.00
N ILE A 356 -20.35 -5.20 11.44
CA ILE A 356 -19.06 -4.54 11.26
C ILE A 356 -18.45 -4.73 9.87
N GLN A 357 -19.04 -5.56 9.00
CA GLN A 357 -18.48 -5.82 7.66
C GLN A 357 -18.21 -4.54 6.85
N PRO A 358 -19.11 -3.53 6.82
CA PRO A 358 -18.86 -2.27 6.13
C PRO A 358 -17.70 -1.45 6.72
N LEU A 359 -17.37 -1.65 8.00
CA LEU A 359 -16.26 -0.95 8.65
C LEU A 359 -14.91 -1.39 8.10
N TRP A 360 -14.76 -2.64 7.67
CA TRP A 360 -13.55 -3.13 7.02
C TRP A 360 -13.31 -2.45 5.67
N TRP A 361 -14.37 -2.25 4.88
CA TRP A 361 -14.29 -1.53 3.61
C TRP A 361 -14.04 -0.03 3.82
N ALA A 362 -14.66 0.56 4.84
CA ALA A 362 -14.40 1.94 5.24
C ALA A 362 -12.95 2.15 5.67
N LEU A 363 -12.39 1.23 6.46
CA LEU A 363 -10.99 1.27 6.88
C LEU A 363 -10.05 1.10 5.69
N ALA A 364 -10.29 0.11 4.81
CA ALA A 364 -9.48 -0.13 3.62
C ALA A 364 -9.47 1.07 2.66
N LEU A 365 -10.66 1.57 2.29
CA LEU A 365 -10.80 2.74 1.41
C LEU A 365 -10.20 3.99 2.07
N GLY A 366 -10.54 4.24 3.34
CA GLY A 366 -10.07 5.41 4.07
C GLY A 366 -8.56 5.40 4.24
N ALA A 367 -7.95 4.31 4.72
CA ALA A 367 -6.53 4.27 4.99
C ALA A 367 -5.67 4.28 3.72
N CYS A 368 -6.03 3.49 2.70
CA CYS A 368 -5.25 3.40 1.46
C CYS A 368 -5.38 4.67 0.60
N LEU A 369 -6.60 5.21 0.44
CA LEU A 369 -6.81 6.44 -0.31
C LEU A 369 -6.37 7.68 0.49
N GLY A 370 -6.46 7.64 1.82
CA GLY A 370 -5.95 8.68 2.72
C GLY A 370 -4.46 8.96 2.52
N GLY A 371 -3.68 7.91 2.25
CA GLY A 371 -2.25 8.01 1.95
C GLY A 371 -1.92 8.90 0.75
N ASN A 372 -2.88 9.19 -0.13
CA ASN A 372 -2.71 10.14 -1.23
C ASN A 372 -2.77 11.60 -0.82
N GLY A 373 -3.17 11.92 0.41
CA GLY A 373 -3.38 13.30 0.84
C GLY A 373 -2.08 14.11 0.92
N THR A 374 -0.99 13.50 1.38
CA THR A 374 0.30 14.21 1.54
C THR A 374 1.50 13.33 1.19
N LEU A 375 2.69 13.95 1.14
CA LEU A 375 3.94 13.26 0.80
C LEU A 375 4.34 12.17 1.81
N ILE A 376 3.91 12.29 3.07
CA ILE A 376 4.25 11.34 4.15
C ILE A 376 3.13 10.35 4.45
N GLY A 377 1.96 10.49 3.83
CA GLY A 377 0.80 9.63 4.10
C GLY A 377 0.98 8.18 3.67
N ALA A 378 1.89 7.90 2.74
CA ALA A 378 2.20 6.55 2.33
C ALA A 378 3.68 6.38 1.96
N SER A 379 4.22 5.20 2.26
CA SER A 379 5.62 4.83 1.95
C SER A 379 6.02 5.06 0.47
N PRO A 380 5.18 4.73 -0.55
CA PRO A 380 5.51 5.00 -1.95
C PRO A 380 5.74 6.48 -2.27
N ASN A 381 5.01 7.38 -1.59
CA ASN A 381 5.11 8.83 -1.79
C ASN A 381 6.49 9.35 -1.35
N VAL A 382 6.94 8.92 -0.16
CA VAL A 382 8.26 9.27 0.40
C VAL A 382 9.39 8.73 -0.49
N ILE A 383 9.23 7.51 -1.02
CA ILE A 383 10.22 6.90 -1.93
C ILE A 383 10.37 7.73 -3.20
N VAL A 384 9.26 8.12 -3.83
CA VAL A 384 9.29 9.00 -5.00
C VAL A 384 9.91 10.35 -4.68
N GLY A 385 9.55 10.97 -3.56
CA GLY A 385 10.18 12.22 -3.11
C GLY A 385 11.69 12.08 -2.94
N SER A 386 12.16 10.98 -2.35
CA SER A 386 13.58 10.67 -2.18
C SER A 386 14.29 10.47 -3.53
N MET A 387 13.69 9.73 -4.45
CA MET A 387 14.26 9.48 -5.78
C MET A 387 14.32 10.75 -6.64
N LEU A 388 13.30 11.61 -6.58
CA LEU A 388 13.29 12.94 -7.20
C LEU A 388 14.43 13.81 -6.67
N ASN A 389 14.57 13.89 -5.34
CA ASN A 389 15.62 14.67 -4.70
C ASN A 389 17.02 14.19 -5.09
N LYS A 390 17.25 12.87 -5.17
CA LYS A 390 18.52 12.28 -5.66
C LYS A 390 18.84 12.66 -7.10
N LYS A 391 17.82 12.91 -7.93
CA LYS A 391 17.94 13.37 -9.32
C LYS A 391 17.96 14.90 -9.46
N GLY A 392 17.97 15.64 -8.35
CA GLY A 392 18.01 17.11 -8.33
C GLY A 392 16.66 17.80 -8.50
N TYR A 393 15.55 17.05 -8.55
CA TYR A 393 14.20 17.59 -8.57
C TYR A 393 13.67 17.74 -7.15
N LYS A 394 13.40 18.97 -6.72
CA LYS A 394 12.83 19.23 -5.39
C LYS A 394 11.31 19.10 -5.45
N LEU A 395 10.77 18.08 -4.79
CA LEU A 395 9.34 17.94 -4.51
C LEU A 395 9.10 18.24 -3.03
N THR A 396 8.44 19.36 -2.73
CA THR A 396 8.13 19.71 -1.33
C THR A 396 6.84 19.04 -0.87
N PHE A 397 6.68 18.93 0.45
CA PHE A 397 5.43 18.47 1.07
C PHE A 397 4.22 19.26 0.55
N THR A 398 4.34 20.59 0.48
CA THR A 398 3.28 21.49 0.03
C THR A 398 2.96 21.31 -1.45
N ASP A 399 3.96 21.04 -2.29
CA ASP A 399 3.75 20.80 -3.73
C ASP A 399 2.92 19.54 -3.95
N PHE A 400 3.24 18.46 -3.23
CA PHE A 400 2.47 17.22 -3.28
C PHE A 400 1.06 17.44 -2.72
N MET A 401 0.93 18.03 -1.53
CA MET A 401 -0.35 18.22 -0.83
C MET A 401 -1.36 19.03 -1.65
N LYS A 402 -0.92 20.04 -2.41
CA LYS A 402 -1.79 20.84 -3.29
C LYS A 402 -2.51 20.02 -4.36
N ILE A 403 -1.96 18.85 -4.71
CA ILE A 403 -2.50 17.96 -5.75
C ILE A 403 -3.12 16.73 -5.10
N GLY A 404 -2.39 16.09 -4.18
CA GLY A 404 -2.79 14.89 -3.48
C GLY A 404 -4.02 15.09 -2.58
N PHE A 405 -4.04 16.14 -1.75
CA PHE A 405 -5.12 16.34 -0.79
C PHE A 405 -6.50 16.55 -1.44
N PRO A 406 -6.65 17.40 -2.50
CA PRO A 406 -7.92 17.49 -3.21
C PRO A 406 -8.35 16.17 -3.86
N ILE A 407 -7.42 15.42 -4.45
CA ILE A 407 -7.70 14.11 -5.08
C ILE A 407 -8.13 13.08 -4.04
N MET A 408 -7.47 13.07 -2.87
CA MET A 408 -7.87 12.26 -1.73
C MET A 408 -9.31 12.59 -1.33
N ILE A 409 -9.67 13.86 -1.12
CA ILE A 409 -11.03 14.26 -0.74
C ILE A 409 -12.07 13.78 -1.77
N VAL A 410 -11.79 13.94 -3.07
CA VAL A 410 -12.68 13.42 -4.13
C VAL A 410 -12.83 11.90 -4.03
N SER A 411 -11.73 11.18 -3.83
CA SER A 411 -11.72 9.72 -3.72
C SER A 411 -12.51 9.23 -2.50
N ILE A 412 -12.42 9.95 -1.38
CA ILE A 412 -13.15 9.66 -0.14
C ILE A 412 -14.64 9.98 -0.30
N ILE A 413 -15.02 11.06 -0.97
CA ILE A 413 -16.43 11.36 -1.26
C ILE A 413 -17.03 10.27 -2.15
N ILE A 414 -16.31 9.81 -3.18
CA ILE A 414 -16.76 8.71 -4.03
C ILE A 414 -16.92 7.42 -3.22
N SER A 415 -15.94 7.11 -2.35
CA SER A 415 -15.99 5.96 -1.44
C SER A 415 -17.15 6.06 -0.45
N MET A 416 -17.43 7.26 0.08
CA MET A 416 -18.53 7.54 0.98
C MET A 416 -19.87 7.24 0.32
N VAL A 417 -20.10 7.78 -0.88
CA VAL A 417 -21.33 7.51 -1.64
C VAL A 417 -21.47 6.02 -1.94
N TYR A 418 -20.38 5.36 -2.31
CA TYR A 418 -20.37 3.91 -2.55
C TYR A 418 -20.78 3.11 -1.31
N LEU A 419 -20.18 3.39 -0.15
CA LEU A 419 -20.52 2.70 1.08
C LEU A 419 -21.97 2.93 1.50
N ILE A 420 -22.48 4.15 1.31
CA ILE A 420 -23.89 4.48 1.58
C ILE A 420 -24.85 3.74 0.65
N VAL A 421 -24.50 3.54 -0.61
CA VAL A 421 -25.42 2.91 -1.59
C VAL A 421 -25.43 1.39 -1.49
N PHE A 422 -24.29 0.77 -1.15
CA PHE A 422 -24.14 -0.68 -1.25
C PHE A 422 -24.03 -1.42 0.10
N TYR A 423 -23.78 -0.72 1.21
CA TYR A 423 -23.51 -1.37 2.51
C TYR A 423 -24.28 -0.81 3.70
N ILE A 424 -24.93 0.34 3.54
CA ILE A 424 -25.76 0.99 4.58
C ILE A 424 -27.18 1.06 4.05
#